data_AF-A0A0C4DQL5-F1
#
_entry.id   AF-A0A0C4DQL5-F1
#
_cell.length_a   1.000
_cell.length_b   1.000
_cell.length_c   1.000
_cell.angle_alpha   90.00
_cell.angle_beta   90.00
_cell.angle_gamma   90.00
#
_symmetry.space_group_name_H-M   'P 1'
#
loop_
_entity.id
_entity.type
_entity.pdbx_description
1 polymer ?
#
loop_
_entity_poly.entity_id
_entity_poly.type
_entity_poly.pdbx_seq_one_letter_code
_entity_poly.pdbx_strand_id
1 'polypeptide(L)'
;MLSEEFVSAICGPPLTSNTSIAKDAGAYVHTLSPAYSVKGTFKKNSAPPNCLAVSESHVFAAQDGKAALHVYSRLRGNQEAYVPFPEKIRCLTLAGDVLILGTAEGRIMLWEVCCLPNSFQVLYGQASVNAPLPRPGRDLPGHHGSPRAERL
;
A
#
# COMPACT_ATOMS: atom_id res chain seq x y z
N MET A 1 -13.23 8.58 27.82
CA MET A 1 -12.14 7.63 28.15
C MET A 1 -11.31 7.45 26.89
N LEU A 2 -9.97 7.48 26.97
CA LEU A 2 -9.14 7.10 25.84
C LEU A 2 -9.34 5.60 25.58
N SER A 3 -9.81 5.25 24.38
CA SER A 3 -9.86 3.87 23.90
C SER A 3 -8.68 3.65 22.97
N GLU A 4 -7.79 2.72 23.32
CA GLU A 4 -6.73 2.27 22.41
C GLU A 4 -7.29 1.17 21.53
N GLU A 5 -7.12 1.30 20.22
CA GLU A 5 -7.59 0.34 19.24
C GLU A 5 -6.44 -0.06 18.31
N PHE A 6 -6.41 -1.33 17.92
CA PHE A 6 -5.49 -1.82 16.90
C PHE A 6 -6.23 -2.69 15.89
N VAL A 7 -5.71 -2.73 14.66
CA VAL A 7 -6.30 -3.53 13.58
C VAL A 7 -5.32 -4.63 13.20
N SER A 8 -5.80 -5.85 13.13
CA SER A 8 -5.04 -6.99 12.59
C SER A 8 -5.71 -7.52 11.34
N ALA A 9 -4.92 -8.03 10.40
CA ALA A 9 -5.41 -8.74 9.24
C ALA A 9 -4.80 -10.14 9.19
N ILE A 10 -5.63 -11.12 8.84
CA ILE A 10 -5.22 -12.50 8.63
C ILE A 10 -5.37 -12.76 7.14
N CYS A 11 -4.25 -12.96 6.46
CA CYS A 11 -4.25 -13.50 5.11
C CYS A 11 -4.34 -15.02 5.23
N GLY A 12 -5.33 -15.62 4.57
CA GLY A 12 -5.39 -17.08 4.43
C GLY A 12 -4.22 -17.61 3.58
N PRO A 13 -4.00 -18.93 3.55
CA PRO A 13 -3.05 -19.53 2.62
C PRO A 13 -3.39 -19.11 1.17
N PRO A 14 -2.39 -19.06 0.26
CA PRO A 14 -2.60 -18.65 -1.11
C PRO A 14 -3.77 -19.41 -1.72
N LEU A 15 -4.86 -18.70 -2.04
CA LEU A 15 -6.07 -19.32 -2.56
C LEU A 15 -5.73 -19.90 -3.94
N THR A 16 -5.71 -21.23 -4.05
CA THR A 16 -5.76 -21.91 -5.36
C THR A 16 -7.05 -21.47 -6.06
N SER A 17 -7.03 -21.46 -7.40
CA SER A 17 -7.89 -20.71 -8.34
C SER A 17 -9.42 -20.79 -8.18
N ASN A 18 -9.96 -21.47 -7.16
CA ASN A 18 -11.39 -21.58 -6.92
C ASN A 18 -11.82 -21.66 -5.44
N THR A 19 -10.96 -21.28 -4.50
CA THR A 19 -11.32 -21.35 -3.07
C THR A 19 -11.85 -20.00 -2.55
N SER A 20 -13.03 -20.05 -1.93
CA SER A 20 -13.57 -18.96 -1.13
C SER A 20 -12.52 -18.48 -0.11
N ILE A 21 -12.42 -17.17 0.11
CA ILE A 21 -11.62 -16.57 1.18
C ILE A 21 -11.80 -17.40 2.45
N ALA A 22 -10.69 -17.88 3.02
CA ALA A 22 -10.72 -18.77 4.18
C ALA A 22 -11.60 -18.14 5.29
N LYS A 23 -12.35 -18.96 6.03
CA LYS A 23 -13.31 -18.48 7.04
C LYS A 23 -12.66 -17.54 8.08
N ASP A 24 -11.37 -17.74 8.32
CA ASP A 24 -10.57 -16.99 9.30
C ASP A 24 -9.83 -15.80 8.68
N ALA A 25 -9.80 -15.72 7.34
CA ALA A 25 -9.20 -14.58 6.63
C ALA A 25 -10.13 -13.37 6.70
N GLY A 26 -9.60 -12.30 7.28
CA GLY A 26 -10.36 -11.10 7.60
C GLY A 26 -9.49 -10.01 8.21
N ALA A 27 -10.03 -8.80 8.32
CA ALA A 27 -9.47 -7.80 9.23
C ALA A 27 -10.35 -7.67 10.48
N TYR A 28 -9.70 -7.46 11.62
CA TYR A 28 -10.31 -7.40 12.93
C TYR A 28 -9.88 -6.12 13.61
N VAL A 29 -10.85 -5.37 14.13
CA VAL A 29 -10.61 -4.18 14.95
C VAL A 29 -10.74 -4.60 16.40
N HIS A 30 -9.67 -4.41 17.16
CA HIS A 30 -9.59 -4.76 18.56
C HIS A 30 -9.51 -3.49 19.39
N THR A 31 -10.23 -3.47 20.51
CA THR A 31 -10.06 -2.49 21.58
C THR A 31 -9.11 -3.10 22.59
N LEU A 32 -8.08 -2.37 23.00
CA LEU A 32 -7.09 -2.79 23.98
C LEU A 32 -7.42 -2.27 25.39
N SER A 33 -7.88 -1.02 25.48
CA SER A 33 -8.22 -0.33 26.73
C SER A 33 -9.63 0.26 26.65
N PRO A 34 -10.46 0.13 27.70
CA PRO A 34 -10.16 -0.33 29.07
C PRO A 34 -10.19 -1.85 29.28
N ALA A 35 -10.69 -2.62 28.31
CA ALA A 35 -10.65 -4.08 28.31
C ALA A 35 -10.53 -4.58 26.87
N TYR A 36 -9.82 -5.72 26.71
CA TYR A 36 -9.67 -6.33 25.40
C TYR A 36 -11.02 -6.79 24.86
N SER A 37 -11.38 -6.32 23.66
CA SER A 37 -12.58 -6.78 22.96
C SER A 37 -12.46 -6.64 21.44
N VAL A 38 -13.07 -7.55 20.69
CA VAL A 38 -13.16 -7.43 19.23
C VAL A 38 -14.32 -6.50 18.91
N LYS A 39 -14.03 -5.30 18.44
CA LYS A 39 -15.01 -4.25 18.11
C LYS A 39 -15.69 -4.50 16.77
N GLY A 40 -14.97 -5.08 15.81
CA GLY A 40 -15.50 -5.32 14.47
C GLY A 40 -14.71 -6.34 13.67
N THR A 41 -15.39 -7.01 12.75
CA THR A 41 -14.80 -7.97 11.81
C THR A 41 -15.17 -7.60 10.39
N PHE A 42 -14.17 -7.31 9.58
CA PHE A 42 -14.30 -7.09 8.14
C PHE A 42 -14.08 -8.40 7.39
N LYS A 43 -15.18 -9.03 7.03
CA LYS A 43 -15.22 -10.28 6.25
C LYS A 43 -14.89 -9.99 4.77
N LYS A 44 -14.55 -11.04 4.02
CA LYS A 44 -14.11 -10.96 2.61
C LYS A 44 -12.82 -10.14 2.42
N ASN A 45 -11.96 -10.17 3.43
CA ASN A 45 -10.66 -9.54 3.37
C ASN A 45 -9.57 -10.61 3.41
N SER A 46 -8.65 -10.58 2.45
CA SER A 46 -7.44 -11.39 2.46
C SER A 46 -6.22 -10.49 2.25
N ALA A 47 -6.06 -9.48 3.10
CA ALA A 47 -4.95 -8.55 2.98
C ALA A 47 -3.62 -9.22 3.38
N PRO A 48 -2.63 -9.30 2.47
CA PRO A 48 -1.30 -9.80 2.81
C PRO A 48 -0.53 -8.77 3.68
N PRO A 49 0.67 -9.12 4.18
CA PRO A 49 1.51 -8.18 4.90
C PRO A 49 1.72 -6.87 4.12
N ASN A 50 1.74 -5.75 4.83
CA ASN A 50 1.86 -4.39 4.27
C ASN A 50 0.71 -3.93 3.36
N CYS A 51 -0.39 -4.68 3.27
CA CYS A 51 -1.56 -4.34 2.44
C CYS A 51 -2.76 -3.85 3.27
N LEU A 52 -2.50 -3.25 4.44
CA LEU A 52 -3.50 -2.72 5.34
C LEU A 52 -3.10 -1.31 5.81
N ALA A 53 -4.01 -0.34 5.67
CA ALA A 53 -3.88 1.00 6.23
C ALA A 53 -5.17 1.40 6.92
N VAL A 54 -5.04 2.24 7.94
CA VAL A 54 -6.15 2.62 8.81
C VAL A 54 -6.13 4.13 8.97
N SER A 55 -7.26 4.76 8.71
CA SER A 55 -7.53 6.16 9.07
C SER A 55 -8.48 6.22 10.26
N GLU A 56 -8.83 7.42 10.70
CA GLU A 56 -9.82 7.63 11.77
C GLU A 56 -11.20 7.05 11.39
N SER A 57 -11.59 7.18 10.12
CA SER A 57 -12.92 6.81 9.63
C SER A 57 -12.98 5.49 8.85
N HIS A 58 -11.87 5.09 8.21
CA HIS A 58 -11.87 3.97 7.26
C HIS A 58 -10.67 3.02 7.45
N VAL A 59 -10.86 1.78 6.98
CA VAL A 59 -9.81 0.79 6.85
C VAL A 59 -9.66 0.43 5.37
N PHE A 60 -8.45 0.53 4.86
CA PHE A 60 -8.07 0.21 3.49
C PHE A 60 -7.34 -1.11 3.47
N ALA A 61 -7.83 -2.06 2.67
CA ALA A 61 -7.27 -3.41 2.62
C ALA A 61 -7.15 -3.90 1.17
N ALA A 62 -5.92 -4.04 0.69
CA ALA A 62 -5.67 -4.60 -0.64
C ALA A 62 -5.80 -6.12 -0.61
N GLN A 63 -6.52 -6.68 -1.57
CA GLN A 63 -6.80 -8.11 -1.59
C GLN A 63 -5.63 -8.91 -2.16
N ASP A 64 -5.27 -10.01 -1.52
CA ASP A 64 -4.31 -10.95 -2.10
C ASP A 64 -4.87 -11.60 -3.39
N GLY A 65 -3.98 -11.82 -4.35
CA GLY A 65 -4.31 -12.39 -5.65
C GLY A 65 -5.17 -11.52 -6.57
N LYS A 66 -5.82 -10.47 -6.05
CA LYS A 66 -6.75 -9.59 -6.79
C LYS A 66 -6.21 -8.18 -6.90
N ALA A 67 -6.37 -7.56 -8.07
CA ALA A 67 -6.09 -6.15 -8.28
C ALA A 67 -7.24 -5.30 -7.73
N ALA A 68 -7.45 -5.33 -6.41
CA ALA A 68 -8.57 -4.64 -5.79
C ALA A 68 -8.26 -4.15 -4.37
N LEU A 69 -8.78 -2.98 -4.04
CA LEU A 69 -8.74 -2.37 -2.73
C LEU A 69 -10.16 -2.35 -2.14
N HIS A 70 -10.31 -2.87 -0.94
CA HIS A 70 -11.55 -2.74 -0.19
C HIS A 70 -11.43 -1.58 0.78
N VAL A 71 -12.45 -0.73 0.81
CA VAL A 71 -12.59 0.34 1.80
C VAL A 71 -13.70 -0.05 2.75
N TYR A 72 -13.37 -0.12 4.02
CA TYR A 72 -14.31 -0.44 5.09
C TYR A 72 -14.53 0.77 5.97
N SER A 73 -15.78 1.03 6.35
CA SER A 73 -16.12 2.08 7.30
C SER A 73 -15.89 1.58 8.73
N ARG A 74 -15.10 2.30 9.53
CA ARG A 74 -14.92 2.00 10.96
C ARG A 74 -16.17 2.27 11.78
N LEU A 75 -16.95 3.27 11.37
CA LEU A 75 -18.21 3.64 12.04
C LEU A 75 -19.32 2.64 11.76
N ARG A 76 -19.46 2.22 10.50
CA ARG A 76 -20.56 1.34 10.07
C ARG A 76 -20.21 -0.15 10.14
N GLY A 77 -18.93 -0.51 10.21
CA GLY A 77 -18.48 -1.90 10.27
C GLY A 77 -18.72 -2.69 8.97
N ASN A 78 -18.99 -2.02 7.86
CA ASN A 78 -19.29 -2.63 6.56
C ASN A 78 -18.29 -2.20 5.48
N GLN A 79 -18.33 -2.89 4.34
CA GLN A 79 -17.59 -2.49 3.15
C GLN A 79 -18.32 -1.32 2.50
N GLU A 80 -17.63 -0.20 2.36
CA GLU A 80 -18.15 1.03 1.77
C GLU A 80 -17.83 1.12 0.28
N ALA A 81 -16.62 0.71 -0.11
CA ALA A 81 -16.22 0.69 -1.51
C ALA A 81 -15.43 -0.55 -1.90
N TYR A 82 -15.53 -0.89 -3.18
CA TYR A 82 -14.70 -1.85 -3.89
C TYR A 82 -14.04 -1.11 -5.05
N VAL A 83 -12.73 -0.93 -4.99
CA VAL A 83 -11.99 -0.20 -6.02
C VAL A 83 -11.13 -1.19 -6.80
N PRO A 84 -11.49 -1.52 -8.06
CA PRO A 84 -10.63 -2.32 -8.91
C PRO A 84 -9.44 -1.48 -9.41
N PHE A 85 -8.28 -2.12 -9.47
CA PHE A 85 -7.05 -1.55 -10.00
C PHE A 85 -6.62 -2.33 -11.25
N PRO A 86 -5.84 -1.72 -12.15
CA PRO A 86 -5.26 -2.43 -13.29
C PRO A 86 -4.21 -3.46 -12.85
N GLU A 87 -3.59 -3.26 -11.67
CA GLU A 87 -2.53 -4.10 -11.14
C GLU A 87 -2.78 -4.56 -9.71
N LYS A 88 -2.12 -5.65 -9.34
CA LYS A 88 -2.08 -6.12 -7.96
C LYS A 88 -1.30 -5.16 -7.08
N ILE A 89 -1.90 -4.80 -5.96
CA ILE A 89 -1.26 -3.99 -4.92
C ILE A 89 -0.39 -4.92 -4.05
N ARG A 90 0.82 -4.46 -3.73
CA ARG A 90 1.80 -5.17 -2.89
C ARG A 90 2.03 -4.53 -1.54
N CYS A 91 1.93 -3.22 -1.49
CA CYS A 91 2.02 -2.49 -0.24
C CYS A 91 1.13 -1.26 -0.31
N LEU A 92 0.68 -0.81 0.84
CA LEU A 92 -0.03 0.45 0.97
C LEU A 92 0.18 1.05 2.34
N THR A 93 0.15 2.37 2.40
CA THR A 93 0.28 3.13 3.64
C THR A 93 -0.53 4.41 3.56
N LEU A 94 -0.90 4.97 4.70
CA LEU A 94 -1.60 6.23 4.79
C LEU A 94 -0.63 7.31 5.26
N ALA A 95 -0.55 8.41 4.51
CA ALA A 95 0.23 9.60 4.85
C ALA A 95 -0.72 10.79 4.96
N GLY A 96 -1.21 11.08 6.17
CA GLY A 96 -2.27 12.07 6.39
C GLY A 96 -3.55 11.63 5.69
N ASP A 97 -4.03 12.46 4.77
CA ASP A 97 -5.23 12.18 3.97
C ASP A 97 -4.92 11.51 2.61
N VAL A 98 -3.67 11.12 2.37
CA VAL A 98 -3.25 10.49 1.11
C VAL A 98 -2.91 9.02 1.33
N LEU A 99 -3.63 8.13 0.66
CA LEU A 99 -3.32 6.72 0.59
C LEU A 99 -2.29 6.49 -0.52
N ILE A 100 -1.14 5.94 -0.14
CA ILE A 100 -0.05 5.60 -1.03
C ILE A 100 -0.11 4.09 -1.29
N LEU A 101 -0.12 3.69 -2.56
CA LEU A 101 -0.24 2.31 -3.02
C LEU A 101 0.97 1.95 -3.88
N GLY A 102 1.65 0.85 -3.58
CA GLY A 102 2.69 0.26 -4.40
C GLY A 102 2.15 -0.95 -5.18
N THR A 103 2.33 -0.96 -6.49
CA THR A 103 1.89 -2.06 -7.36
C THR A 103 2.97 -3.11 -7.57
N ALA A 104 2.57 -4.28 -8.07
CA ALA A 104 3.49 -5.36 -8.43
C ALA A 104 4.47 -4.99 -9.58
N GLU A 105 4.17 -3.98 -10.40
CA GLU A 105 5.07 -3.50 -11.47
C GLU A 105 6.00 -2.36 -11.01
N GLY A 106 6.00 -2.01 -9.72
CA GLY A 106 6.84 -0.95 -9.17
C GLY A 106 6.31 0.46 -9.42
N ARG A 107 5.01 0.60 -9.72
CA ARG A 107 4.34 1.91 -9.79
C ARG A 107 3.87 2.34 -8.41
N ILE A 108 3.97 3.64 -8.14
CA ILE A 108 3.33 4.26 -6.97
C ILE A 108 2.09 5.01 -7.44
N MET A 109 0.97 4.75 -6.78
CA MET A 109 -0.29 5.47 -6.95
C MET A 109 -0.60 6.21 -5.65
N LEU A 110 -1.06 7.45 -5.80
CA LEU A 110 -1.50 8.30 -4.70
C LEU A 110 -3.00 8.46 -4.81
N TRP A 111 -3.71 8.31 -3.70
CA TRP A 111 -5.15 8.48 -3.64
C TRP A 111 -5.52 9.39 -2.48
N GLU A 112 -6.11 10.54 -2.78
CA GLU A 112 -6.66 11.43 -1.77
C GLU A 112 -7.93 10.84 -1.16
N VAL A 113 -7.86 10.55 0.13
CA VAL A 113 -8.93 10.05 0.95
C VAL A 113 -9.66 11.25 1.57
N CYS A 114 -10.36 12.03 0.75
CA CYS A 114 -11.12 13.16 1.26
C CYS A 114 -12.19 12.67 2.25
N CYS A 115 -12.25 13.29 3.43
CA CYS A 115 -13.25 13.03 4.48
C CYS A 115 -14.71 13.40 4.06
N LEU A 116 -14.95 13.74 2.79
CA LEU A 116 -16.24 14.20 2.31
C LEU A 116 -17.14 13.01 1.92
N PRO A 117 -18.41 13.00 2.36
CA PRO A 117 -19.26 11.81 2.36
C PRO A 117 -19.68 11.27 0.98
N ASN A 118 -19.30 11.88 -0.15
CA ASN A 118 -19.94 11.60 -1.44
C ASN A 118 -19.06 11.69 -2.69
N SER A 119 -17.73 11.71 -2.60
CA SER A 119 -16.90 11.75 -3.81
C SER A 119 -15.51 11.15 -3.61
N PHE A 120 -15.39 9.86 -3.88
CA PHE A 120 -14.11 9.22 -4.15
C PHE A 120 -13.69 9.54 -5.59
N GLN A 121 -12.82 10.53 -5.79
CA GLN A 121 -12.08 10.67 -7.06
C GLN A 121 -10.67 10.12 -6.86
N VAL A 122 -10.31 9.11 -7.66
CA VAL A 122 -8.94 8.64 -7.76
C VAL A 122 -8.19 9.64 -8.65
N LEU A 123 -7.39 10.52 -8.04
CA LEU A 123 -6.44 11.34 -8.79
C LEU A 123 -5.26 10.44 -9.19
N TYR A 124 -5.23 10.01 -10.44
CA TYR A 124 -4.12 9.24 -11.00
C TYR A 124 -2.85 10.11 -11.13
N GLY A 125 -2.11 10.26 -10.04
CA GLY A 125 -0.72 10.73 -10.07
C GLY A 125 0.21 9.53 -10.23
N GLN A 126 0.66 9.23 -11.45
CA GLN A 126 1.57 8.12 -11.72
C GLN A 126 3.01 8.59 -11.46
N ALA A 127 3.61 8.17 -10.34
CA ALA A 127 5.04 8.32 -10.11
C ALA A 127 5.72 6.97 -10.41
N SER A 128 6.61 6.94 -11.41
CA SER A 128 7.45 5.76 -11.70
C SER A 128 8.75 5.89 -10.91
N VAL A 129 9.06 4.91 -10.06
CA VAL A 129 10.34 4.82 -9.33
C VAL A 129 11.41 4.11 -10.16
N ASN A 130 11.33 4.18 -11.49
CA ASN A 130 12.43 3.79 -12.38
C ASN A 130 13.41 4.96 -12.59
N ALA A 131 13.76 5.69 -11.53
CA ALA A 131 14.91 6.57 -11.59
C ALA A 131 16.17 5.68 -11.56
N PRO A 132 16.96 5.57 -12.65
CA PRO A 132 18.22 4.86 -12.58
C PRO A 132 19.08 5.49 -11.49
N LEU A 133 19.59 4.67 -10.57
CA LEU A 133 20.61 5.09 -9.62
C LEU A 133 21.69 5.87 -10.38
N PRO A 134 22.10 7.07 -9.91
CA PRO A 134 23.18 7.80 -10.54
C PRO A 134 24.42 6.90 -10.49
N ARG A 135 24.86 6.42 -11.66
CA ARG A 135 26.11 5.68 -11.76
C ARG A 135 27.22 6.65 -11.34
N PRO A 136 28.14 6.25 -10.44
CA PRO A 136 29.30 7.09 -10.13
C PRO A 136 30.05 7.33 -11.45
N GLY A 137 30.12 8.61 -11.83
CA GLY A 137 30.70 9.07 -13.09
C GLY A 137 32.12 8.55 -13.28
N ARG A 138 32.33 7.90 -14.42
CA ARG A 138 33.64 7.47 -14.87
C ARG A 138 33.95 8.24 -16.15
N ASP A 139 34.33 9.50 -15.99
CA ASP A 139 34.94 10.31 -17.05
C ASP A 139 36.02 11.21 -16.42
N LEU A 140 37.27 10.72 -16.42
CA LEU A 140 38.45 11.58 -16.40
C LEU A 140 39.08 11.48 -17.79
N PRO A 141 39.26 12.60 -18.50
CA PRO A 141 39.79 12.60 -19.86
C PRO A 141 41.26 12.17 -19.87
N GLY A 142 41.60 11.30 -20.82
CA GLY A 142 42.97 10.84 -21.06
C GLY A 142 43.89 11.99 -21.48
N HIS A 143 44.91 12.25 -20.68
CA HIS A 143 46.07 13.04 -21.08
C HIS A 143 47.02 12.14 -21.88
N HIS A 144 46.93 12.22 -23.22
CA HIS A 144 48.00 11.77 -24.11
C HIS A 144 48.65 13.02 -24.72
N GLY A 145 49.97 13.19 -24.51
CA GLY A 145 50.74 14.21 -25.22
C GLY A 145 52.00 14.68 -24.51
N SER A 146 52.99 13.80 -24.36
CA SER A 146 54.40 14.22 -24.26
C SER A 146 54.90 14.51 -25.67
N PRO A 147 55.63 15.61 -25.91
CA PRO A 147 56.97 15.43 -26.45
C PRO A 147 57.97 16.53 -26.03
N ARG A 148 59.17 16.15 -25.57
CA ARG A 148 60.48 16.67 -26.02
C ARG A 148 61.57 16.35 -24.99
N ALA A 149 62.43 15.41 -25.35
CA ALA A 149 63.81 15.38 -24.90
C ALA A 149 64.65 14.72 -26.00
N GLU A 150 65.05 15.53 -26.99
CA GLU A 150 66.21 15.23 -27.84
C GLU A 150 67.26 16.33 -27.63
N ARG A 151 68.34 15.90 -26.99
CA ARG A 151 69.76 16.26 -27.12
C ARG A 151 70.09 17.57 -27.86
N LEU A 152 70.75 18.49 -27.16
CA LEU A 152 72.19 18.81 -27.29
C LEU A 152 72.62 19.69 -26.11
#